data_AF-X1HV22-F1
#
_entry.id   AF-X1HV22-F1
#
_cell.length_a   1.000
_cell.length_b   1.000
_cell.length_c   1.000
_cell.angle_alpha   90.00
_cell.angle_beta   90.00
_cell.angle_gamma   90.00
#
_symmetry.space_group_name_H-M   'P 1'
#
loop_
_entity.id
_entity.type
_entity.pdbx_description
1 polymer ?
#
loop_
_entity_poly.entity_id
_entity_poly.type
_entity_poly.pdbx_seq_one_letter_code
_entity_poly.pdbx_strand_id
1 'polypeptide(L)' 'MKIVLVKDYKELSCCAAQFLASQIIKKKNLVLGLATGSTLIGMYKELIRRHREEGRTCVNR' A
#
# COMPACT_ATOMS: atom_id res chain seq x y z
N MET A 1 18.24 -6.13 -4.72
CA MET A 1 17.41 -6.39 -3.52
C MET A 1 17.37 -5.12 -2.68
N LYS A 2 16.22 -4.73 -2.12
CA LYS A 2 16.10 -3.57 -1.21
C LYS A 2 15.62 -4.05 0.15
N ILE A 3 16.30 -3.66 1.22
CA ILE A 3 15.96 -4.01 2.60
C ILE A 3 15.56 -2.72 3.32
N VAL A 4 14.42 -2.74 4.02
CA VAL A 4 13.92 -1.62 4.80
C VAL A 4 13.75 -2.09 6.24
N LEU A 5 14.44 -1.45 7.17
CA LEU A 5 14.33 -1.68 8.60
C LEU A 5 13.24 -0.77 9.15
N VAL A 6 12.31 -1.34 9.91
CA VAL A 6 11.19 -0.64 10.55
C VAL A 6 11.14 -1.03 12.02
N LYS A 7 10.67 -0.13 12.87
CA LYS A 7 10.70 -0.30 14.32
C LYS A 7 9.59 -1.20 14.82
N ASP A 8 8.41 -1.10 14.19
CA ASP A 8 7.22 -1.81 14.63
C ASP A 8 6.27 -2.17 13.48
N TYR A 9 5.24 -2.95 13.80
CA TYR A 9 4.25 -3.43 12.85
C TYR A 9 3.42 -2.32 12.19
N LYS A 10 3.19 -1.20 12.91
CA LYS A 10 2.44 -0.06 12.38
C LYS A 10 3.28 0.68 11.36
N GLU A 11 4.56 0.90 11.64
CA GLU A 11 5.52 1.48 10.71
C GLU A 11 5.70 0.58 9.48
N LEU A 12 5.83 -0.74 9.66
CA LEU A 12 5.84 -1.72 8.56
C LEU A 12 4.63 -1.55 7.64
N SER A 13 3.44 -1.54 8.22
CA SER A 13 2.17 -1.42 7.50
C SER A 13 2.09 -0.11 6.71
N CYS A 14 2.55 1.00 7.32
CA CYS A 14 2.59 2.31 6.70
C CYS A 14 3.57 2.40 5.54
N CYS A 15 4.81 1.93 5.73
CA CYS A 15 5.83 1.91 4.69
C CYS A 15 5.41 1.03 3.51
N ALA A 16 4.83 -0.14 3.78
CA ALA A 16 4.35 -1.04 2.74
C ALA A 16 3.19 -0.44 1.93
N ALA A 17 2.22 0.18 2.62
CA ALA A 17 1.09 0.85 1.97
C ALA A 17 1.54 2.03 1.10
N GLN A 18 2.49 2.84 1.60
CA GLN A 18 3.08 3.95 0.85
C GLN A 18 3.84 3.50 -0.39
N PHE A 19 4.63 2.43 -0.25
CA PHE A 19 5.35 1.85 -1.37
C PHE A 19 4.37 1.37 -2.46
N LEU A 20 3.34 0.64 -2.06
CA LEU A 20 2.32 0.11 -2.96
C LEU A 20 1.52 1.22 -3.66
N ALA A 21 1.06 2.22 -2.91
CA ALA A 21 0.36 3.39 -3.47
C ALA A 21 1.21 4.10 -4.52
N SER A 22 2.50 4.28 -4.24
CA SER A 22 3.46 4.90 -5.17
C SER A 22 3.61 4.07 -6.45
N GLN A 23 3.63 2.73 -6.36
CA GLN A 23 3.69 1.86 -7.54
C GLN A 23 2.41 1.94 -8.38
N ILE A 24 1.24 1.97 -7.73
CA ILE A 24 -0.07 2.09 -8.41
C ILE A 24 -0.16 3.41 -9.17
N ILE A 25 0.25 4.53 -8.54
CA ILE A 25 0.26 5.85 -9.18
C ILE A 25 1.24 5.86 -10.37
N LYS A 26 2.42 5.27 -10.21
CA LYS A 26 3.45 5.24 -11.25
C LYS A 26 3.07 4.35 -12.44
N LYS A 27 2.37 3.24 -12.21
CA LYS A 27 1.93 2.30 -13.24
C LYS A 27 0.46 1.94 -13.03
N LYS A 28 -0.43 2.66 -13.73
CA LYS A 28 -1.89 2.42 -13.64
C LYS A 28 -2.31 1.01 -14.10
N ASN A 29 -1.57 0.40 -15.03
CA ASN A 29 -1.80 -0.97 -15.51
C ASN A 29 -0.97 -2.01 -14.73
N LEU A 30 -0.80 -1.81 -13.42
CA LEU A 30 -0.06 -2.74 -12.56
C LEU A 30 -0.91 -3.98 -12.28
N VAL A 31 -0.36 -5.17 -12.57
CA VAL A 31 -0.95 -6.44 -12.13
C VAL A 31 -0.50 -6.71 -10.70
N LEU A 32 -1.45 -6.85 -9.78
CA LEU A 32 -1.23 -7.03 -8.35
C LEU A 32 -1.55 -8.47 -7.93
N GLY A 33 -0.55 -9.20 -7.43
CA GLY A 33 -0.76 -10.46 -6.72
C GLY A 33 -0.98 -10.17 -5.23
N LEU A 34 -2.23 -10.17 -4.78
CA LEU A 34 -2.56 -9.94 -3.37
C LEU A 34 -2.35 -11.23 -2.58
N ALA A 35 -1.38 -11.21 -1.67
CA ALA A 35 -1.15 -12.32 -0.77
C ALA A 35 -2.14 -12.30 0.41
N THR A 36 -2.45 -13.49 0.93
CA THR A 36 -3.25 -13.67 2.14
C THR A 36 -2.34 -13.73 3.37
N GLY A 37 -2.75 -13.09 4.46
CA GLY A 37 -2.02 -13.20 5.74
C GLY A 37 -2.30 -12.05 6.68
N SER A 38 -2.16 -12.30 7.99
CA SER A 38 -2.41 -11.32 9.05
C SER A 38 -1.49 -10.09 8.93
N THR A 39 -0.24 -10.29 8.50
CA THR A 39 0.74 -9.21 8.32
C THR A 39 0.26 -8.15 7.31
N LEU A 40 -0.45 -8.56 6.24
CA LEU A 40 -0.90 -7.64 5.19
C LEU A 40 -2.18 -6.88 5.56
N ILE A 41 -2.91 -7.31 6.60
CA ILE A 41 -4.15 -6.66 7.05
C ILE A 41 -3.87 -5.20 7.46
N GLY A 42 -2.80 -4.95 8.21
CA GLY A 42 -2.41 -3.60 8.61
C GLY A 42 -2.10 -2.71 7.40
N MET A 43 -1.36 -3.25 6.42
CA MET A 43 -1.05 -2.56 5.17
C MET A 43 -2.32 -2.20 4.38
N TYR A 44 -3.25 -3.14 4.22
CA TYR A 44 -4.50 -2.87 3.48
C TYR A 44 -5.37 -1.82 4.18
N LYS A 45 -5.47 -1.87 5.51
CA LYS A 45 -6.19 -0.84 6.28
C LYS A 45 -5.59 0.55 6.05
N GLU A 46 -4.28 0.66 6.05
CA GLU A 46 -3.59 1.93 5.82
C GLU A 46 -3.72 2.42 4.37
N LEU A 47 -3.69 1.51 3.40
CA LEU A 47 -3.94 1.84 1.99
C LEU A 47 -5.37 2.37 1.79
N ILE A 48 -6.37 1.73 2.41
CA ILE A 48 -7.77 2.19 2.38
C ILE A 48 -7.90 3.56 3.04
N ARG A 49 -7.27 3.76 4.20
CA ARG A 49 -7.26 5.03 4.92
C ARG A 49 -6.73 6.16 4.04
N ARG A 50 -5.55 5.94 3.43
CA ARG A 50 -4.93 6.89 2.48
C ARG A 50 -5.83 7.17 1.29
N HIS A 51 -6.44 6.15 0.69
CA HIS A 51 -7.34 6.36 -0.45
C HIS A 51 -8.57 7.22 -0.09
N ARG A 52 -9.10 7.07 1.14
CA ARG A 52 -10.25 7.86 1.63
C ARG A 52 -9.88 9.30 1.99
N GLU A 53 -8.74 9.50 2.67
CA GLU A 53 -8.31 10.81 3.15
C GLU A 53 -7.62 11.65 2.06
N GLU A 54 -6.80 11.02 1.22
CA GLU A 54 -6.02 11.70 0.17
C GLU A 54 -6.76 11.79 -1.18
N GLY A 55 -7.95 11.19 -1.27
CA GLY A 55 -8.96 11.46 -2.29
C GLY A 55 -8.43 11.54 -3.74
N ARG A 56 -8.14 10.37 -4.34
CA ARG A 56 -8.27 10.02 -5.78
C ARG A 56 -7.28 8.92 -6.17
N THR A 57 -7.76 7.71 -6.38
CA THR A 57 -7.22 6.77 -7.40
C THR A 57 -8.29 5.73 -7.72
N CYS A 58 -9.49 6.20 -8.05
CA CYS A 58 -10.35 5.41 -8.92
C CYS A 58 -9.87 5.74 -10.33
N VAL A 59 -9.36 4.76 -11.05
CA VAL A 59 -9.40 4.80 -12.52
C VAL A 59 -10.87 4.97 -12.87
N ASN A 60 -11.31 6.22 -13.06
CA ASN A 60 -12.53 6.56 -13.79
C ASN A 60 -12.45 8.02 -14.27
N ARG A 61 -11.70 8.21 -15.34
CA ARG A 61 -12.05 9.04 -16.51
C ARG A 61 -11.22 8.55 -17.69
#